data_AF-A0A485BZ45-F1
#
_entry.id   AF-A0A485BZ45-F1
#
_cell.length_a   1.000
_cell.length_b   1.000
_cell.length_c   1.000
_cell.angle_alpha   90.00
_cell.angle_beta   90.00
_cell.angle_gamma   90.00
#
_symmetry.space_group_name_H-M   'P 1'
#
loop_
_entity.id
_entity.type
_entity.pdbx_description
1 polymer ?
#
loop_
_entity_poly.entity_id
_entity_poly.type
_entity_poly.pdbx_seq_one_letter_code
_entity_poly.pdbx_strand_id
1 'polypeptide(L)'
;MFQKSFSVAKRVRTETDIGASAVSVAFAACTLARQIFESLSTVTVLLVGAGETIELVARHLREHHVQKMLIANRTRERAQVLADEVGAEVIALSDVDERLKEADIIISSTASPLPIIGKGMVERALKARRNQPMLLVDIAVPRDVEPEVGKLANAYLYSVDDLQNIIQHNLAQRKAAAVQAETIVEQEASEFMAWLRAQSASEIIRDYRAQAESAREELTAKALAALEQGGDPQAIMQDLARKLTNRLIHTPTKSLQQAARDGDDERLHILRNSLGLE
;
A
#
# COMPACT_ATOMS: atom_id res chain seq x y z
N MET A 1 13.22 -5.75 -7.22
CA MET A 1 12.64 -5.45 -5.88
C MET A 1 11.28 -4.77 -6.01
N PHE A 2 11.19 -3.52 -6.48
CA PHE A 2 9.93 -2.75 -6.53
C PHE A 2 8.75 -3.48 -7.22
N GLN A 3 8.95 -4.07 -8.40
CA GLN A 3 7.90 -4.81 -9.10
C GLN A 3 7.34 -5.99 -8.25
N LYS A 4 8.22 -6.74 -7.58
CA LYS A 4 7.84 -7.83 -6.68
C LYS A 4 7.06 -7.28 -5.49
N SER A 5 7.51 -6.18 -4.88
CA SER A 5 6.80 -5.52 -3.77
C SER A 5 5.37 -5.10 -4.14
N PHE A 6 5.16 -4.50 -5.32
CA PHE A 6 3.81 -4.13 -5.79
C PHE A 6 2.93 -5.35 -6.06
N SER A 7 3.50 -6.41 -6.65
CA SER A 7 2.79 -7.67 -6.89
C SER A 7 2.31 -8.30 -5.58
N VAL A 8 3.21 -8.39 -4.59
CA VAL A 8 2.89 -8.93 -3.25
C VAL A 8 1.86 -8.07 -2.54
N ALA A 9 1.98 -6.74 -2.60
CA ALA A 9 0.99 -5.83 -2.02
C ALA A 9 -0.41 -6.00 -2.64
N LYS A 10 -0.50 -6.18 -3.97
CA LYS A 10 -1.76 -6.46 -4.66
C LYS A 10 -2.33 -7.81 -4.23
N ARG A 11 -1.48 -8.83 -4.15
CA ARG A 11 -1.83 -10.18 -3.72
C ARG A 11 -2.37 -10.19 -2.30
N VAL A 12 -1.66 -9.57 -1.35
CA VAL A 12 -2.12 -9.37 0.04
C VAL A 12 -3.48 -8.69 0.10
N ARG A 13 -3.71 -7.61 -0.68
CA ARG A 13 -5.02 -6.92 -0.71
C ARG A 13 -6.16 -7.74 -1.32
N THR A 14 -5.85 -8.72 -2.15
CA THR A 14 -6.84 -9.53 -2.88
C THR A 14 -7.14 -10.85 -2.16
N GLU A 15 -6.13 -11.44 -1.53
CA GLU A 15 -6.19 -12.73 -0.84
C GLU A 15 -6.48 -12.59 0.66
N THR A 16 -6.45 -11.37 1.21
CA THR A 16 -6.73 -11.12 2.63
C THR A 16 -7.68 -9.95 2.81
N ASP A 17 -8.47 -9.98 3.88
CA ASP A 17 -9.39 -8.90 4.24
C ASP A 17 -8.70 -7.70 4.90
N ILE A 18 -7.35 -7.63 4.88
CA ILE A 18 -6.58 -6.57 5.55
C ILE A 18 -6.93 -5.16 5.03
N GLY A 19 -7.42 -5.07 3.80
CA GLY A 19 -7.87 -3.82 3.16
C GLY A 19 -9.36 -3.52 3.29
N ALA A 20 -10.18 -4.46 3.78
CA ALA A 20 -11.65 -4.35 3.81
C ALA A 20 -12.20 -3.73 5.10
N SER A 21 -11.42 -3.70 6.17
CA SER A 21 -11.87 -3.29 7.51
C SER A 21 -11.83 -1.76 7.73
N ALA A 22 -12.94 -1.21 8.22
CA ALA A 22 -13.04 0.20 8.63
C ALA A 22 -12.03 0.54 9.73
N VAL A 23 -11.08 1.43 9.44
CA VAL A 23 -10.06 1.89 10.42
C VAL A 23 -10.18 3.37 10.79
N SER A 24 -11.16 4.07 10.23
CA SER A 24 -11.46 5.46 10.58
C SER A 24 -12.96 5.63 10.80
N VAL A 25 -13.31 6.64 11.60
CA VAL A 25 -14.70 7.04 11.84
C VAL A 25 -15.40 7.39 10.52
N ALA A 26 -14.68 8.03 9.60
CA ALA A 26 -15.18 8.35 8.26
C ALA A 26 -15.57 7.11 7.45
N PHE A 27 -14.70 6.09 7.44
CA PHE A 27 -14.97 4.85 6.72
C PHE A 27 -16.08 4.04 7.42
N ALA A 28 -16.11 4.04 8.76
CA ALA A 28 -17.17 3.37 9.52
C ALA A 28 -18.55 3.98 9.22
N ALA A 29 -18.65 5.32 9.16
CA ALA A 29 -19.86 6.02 8.76
C ALA A 29 -20.31 5.63 7.33
N CYS A 30 -19.39 5.57 6.37
CA CYS A 30 -19.69 5.13 5.01
C CYS A 30 -20.11 3.66 4.94
N THR A 31 -19.48 2.79 5.76
CA THR A 31 -19.82 1.37 5.83
C THR A 31 -21.23 1.16 6.38
N LEU A 32 -21.58 1.90 7.43
CA LEU A 32 -22.91 1.87 8.03
C LEU A 32 -23.98 2.33 7.03
N ALA A 33 -23.71 3.41 6.28
CA ALA A 33 -24.59 3.86 5.21
C ALA A 33 -24.87 2.75 4.18
N ARG A 34 -23.85 1.99 3.77
CA ARG A 34 -24.02 0.87 2.83
C ARG A 34 -24.77 -0.34 3.39
N GLN A 35 -24.86 -0.48 4.70
CA GLN A 35 -25.66 -1.54 5.33
C GLN A 35 -27.15 -1.19 5.39
N ILE A 36 -27.47 0.10 5.44
CA ILE A 36 -28.84 0.62 5.54
C ILE A 36 -29.44 0.87 4.16
N PHE A 37 -28.64 1.37 3.21
CA PHE A 37 -29.08 1.70 1.86
C PHE A 37 -28.55 0.69 0.84
N GLU A 38 -29.43 0.13 0.01
CA GLU A 38 -29.07 -0.84 -1.04
C GLU A 38 -28.08 -0.27 -2.07
N SER A 39 -28.22 1.02 -2.41
CA SER A 39 -27.29 1.75 -3.26
C SER A 39 -27.14 3.19 -2.80
N LEU A 40 -25.89 3.65 -2.73
CA LEU A 40 -25.59 5.05 -2.44
C LEU A 40 -25.85 5.98 -3.65
N SER A 41 -25.97 5.42 -4.86
CA SER A 41 -26.18 6.20 -6.09
C SER A 41 -27.55 6.85 -6.21
N THR A 42 -28.47 6.53 -5.31
CA THR A 42 -29.82 7.13 -5.23
C THR A 42 -30.00 7.98 -3.97
N VAL A 43 -28.92 8.19 -3.20
CA VAL A 43 -28.97 8.82 -1.88
C VAL A 43 -28.46 10.26 -1.95
N THR A 44 -29.12 11.15 -1.22
CA THR A 44 -28.66 12.50 -0.94
C THR A 44 -28.00 12.55 0.44
N VAL A 45 -26.76 13.03 0.49
CA VAL A 45 -25.99 13.18 1.73
C VAL A 45 -25.88 14.65 2.12
N LEU A 46 -26.14 14.96 3.38
CA LEU A 46 -25.85 16.25 4.00
C LEU A 46 -24.68 16.13 4.98
N LEU A 47 -23.62 16.87 4.72
CA LEU A 47 -22.46 16.99 5.58
C LEU A 47 -22.56 18.30 6.37
N VAL A 48 -22.51 18.24 7.69
CA VAL A 48 -22.57 19.41 8.57
C VAL A 48 -21.20 19.61 9.22
N GLY A 49 -20.54 20.69 8.81
CA GLY A 49 -19.15 20.99 9.09
C GLY A 49 -18.26 20.89 7.84
N ALA A 50 -17.01 21.32 7.99
CA ALA A 50 -15.97 21.19 6.97
C ALA A 50 -14.62 21.00 7.67
N GLY A 51 -14.57 20.06 8.62
CA GLY A 51 -13.34 19.62 9.27
C GLY A 51 -12.76 18.38 8.59
N GLU A 52 -11.56 17.97 9.01
CA GLU A 52 -10.80 16.84 8.43
C GLU A 52 -11.64 15.55 8.32
N THR A 53 -12.44 15.22 9.33
CA THR A 53 -13.30 14.03 9.29
C THR A 53 -14.37 14.12 8.20
N ILE A 54 -15.00 15.30 8.03
CA ILE A 54 -16.00 15.52 6.98
C ILE A 54 -15.35 15.49 5.60
N GLU A 55 -14.15 16.04 5.45
CA GLU A 55 -13.38 15.96 4.21
C GLU A 55 -13.11 14.50 3.80
N LEU A 56 -12.68 13.67 4.75
CA LEU A 56 -12.45 12.24 4.51
C LEU A 56 -13.73 11.50 4.15
N VAL A 57 -14.84 11.77 4.84
CA VAL A 57 -16.16 11.20 4.53
C VAL A 57 -16.60 11.59 3.12
N ALA A 58 -16.51 12.88 2.78
CA ALA A 58 -16.92 13.40 1.48
C ALA A 58 -16.17 12.73 0.33
N ARG A 59 -14.85 12.55 0.48
CA ARG A 59 -14.00 11.85 -0.51
C ARG A 59 -14.44 10.39 -0.71
N HIS A 60 -14.65 9.65 0.38
CA HIS A 60 -15.12 8.25 0.28
C HIS A 60 -16.50 8.15 -0.36
N LEU A 61 -17.43 9.03 0.00
CA LEU A 61 -18.76 9.06 -0.61
C LEU A 61 -18.71 9.39 -2.10
N ARG A 62 -17.79 10.27 -2.52
CA ARG A 62 -17.54 10.56 -3.95
C ARG A 62 -17.08 9.33 -4.71
N GLU A 63 -16.14 8.55 -4.15
CA GLU A 63 -15.68 7.29 -4.76
C GLU A 63 -16.81 6.27 -4.93
N HIS A 64 -17.84 6.35 -4.09
CA HIS A 64 -19.04 5.51 -4.14
C HIS A 64 -20.20 6.11 -4.95
N HIS A 65 -19.99 7.20 -5.69
CA HIS A 65 -20.93 7.77 -6.66
C HIS A 65 -22.31 8.13 -6.07
N VAL A 66 -22.32 8.78 -4.90
CA VAL A 66 -23.54 9.33 -4.28
C VAL A 66 -24.28 10.28 -5.24
N GLN A 67 -25.62 10.26 -5.24
CA GLN A 67 -26.44 11.05 -6.17
C GLN A 67 -26.22 12.56 -6.00
N LYS A 68 -26.27 13.02 -4.75
CA LYS A 68 -26.18 14.43 -4.40
C LYS A 68 -25.50 14.60 -3.04
N MET A 69 -24.61 15.58 -2.95
CA MET A 69 -23.94 15.92 -1.70
C MET A 69 -24.16 17.41 -1.39
N LEU A 70 -24.54 17.70 -0.15
CA LEU A 70 -24.73 19.02 0.40
C LEU A 70 -23.71 19.24 1.52
N ILE A 71 -23.07 20.39 1.58
CA ILE A 71 -22.14 20.76 2.66
C ILE A 71 -22.63 22.03 3.33
N ALA A 72 -23.02 21.91 4.61
CA ALA A 72 -23.40 23.03 5.46
C ALA A 72 -22.23 23.38 6.38
N ASN A 73 -21.76 24.63 6.35
CA ASN A 73 -20.71 25.07 7.25
C ASN A 73 -20.90 26.53 7.68
N ARG A 74 -20.32 26.89 8.84
CA ARG A 74 -20.33 28.29 9.32
C ARG A 74 -19.47 29.20 8.44
N THR A 75 -18.33 28.71 7.98
CA THR A 75 -17.40 29.42 7.09
C THR A 75 -17.58 28.87 5.68
N ARG A 76 -18.21 29.66 4.81
CA ARG A 76 -18.58 29.22 3.46
C ARG A 76 -17.36 28.88 2.61
N GLU A 77 -16.27 29.63 2.76
CA GLU A 77 -15.03 29.46 1.98
C GLU A 77 -14.43 28.06 2.20
N ARG A 78 -14.41 27.57 3.44
CA ARG A 78 -13.91 26.21 3.75
C ARG A 78 -14.78 25.13 3.12
N ALA A 79 -16.10 25.30 3.17
CA ALA A 79 -17.02 24.36 2.53
C ALA A 79 -16.90 24.39 1.01
N GLN A 80 -16.63 25.56 0.41
CA GLN A 80 -16.50 25.71 -1.04
C GLN A 80 -15.28 24.93 -1.58
N VAL A 81 -14.14 25.01 -0.90
CA VAL A 81 -12.94 24.25 -1.29
C VAL A 81 -13.22 22.74 -1.34
N LEU A 82 -13.87 22.20 -0.29
CA LEU A 82 -14.24 20.79 -0.26
C LEU A 82 -15.30 20.46 -1.32
N ALA A 83 -16.29 21.34 -1.50
CA ALA A 83 -17.39 21.16 -2.44
C ALA A 83 -16.92 21.11 -3.89
N ASP A 84 -15.99 21.98 -4.27
CA ASP A 84 -15.40 22.02 -5.62
C ASP A 84 -14.66 20.71 -5.94
N GLU A 85 -14.05 20.09 -4.92
CA GLU A 85 -13.32 18.84 -5.07
C GLU A 85 -14.24 17.61 -5.19
N VAL A 86 -15.36 17.60 -4.47
CA VAL A 86 -16.26 16.43 -4.42
C VAL A 86 -17.53 16.59 -5.25
N GLY A 87 -17.73 17.75 -5.87
CA GLY A 87 -18.94 18.08 -6.63
C GLY A 87 -20.18 18.29 -5.75
N ALA A 88 -20.00 18.87 -4.56
CA ALA A 88 -21.11 19.13 -3.64
C ALA A 88 -21.72 20.54 -3.80
N GLU A 89 -22.96 20.70 -3.34
CA GLU A 89 -23.63 21.99 -3.20
C GLU A 89 -23.35 22.56 -1.79
N VAL A 90 -22.80 23.77 -1.71
CA VAL A 90 -22.61 24.45 -0.41
C VAL A 90 -23.90 25.17 0.00
N ILE A 91 -24.35 24.92 1.23
CA ILE A 91 -25.49 25.60 1.84
C ILE A 91 -25.07 26.34 3.11
N ALA A 92 -25.83 27.35 3.53
CA ALA A 92 -25.56 28.01 4.80
C ALA A 92 -25.98 27.09 5.97
N LEU A 93 -25.30 27.22 7.10
CA LEU A 93 -25.65 26.45 8.30
C LEU A 93 -27.09 26.73 8.79
N SER A 94 -27.61 27.94 8.53
CA SER A 94 -29.00 28.32 8.79
C SER A 94 -30.01 27.52 7.97
N ASP A 95 -29.61 27.05 6.78
CA ASP A 95 -30.51 26.40 5.83
C ASP A 95 -30.69 24.91 6.14
N VAL A 96 -29.95 24.39 7.13
CA VAL A 96 -30.00 22.97 7.53
C VAL A 96 -31.42 22.53 7.85
N ASP A 97 -32.22 23.32 8.59
CA ASP A 97 -33.62 22.98 8.93
C ASP A 97 -34.47 22.74 7.68
N GLU A 98 -34.34 23.60 6.68
CA GLU A 98 -35.14 23.52 5.45
C GLU A 98 -34.67 22.43 4.49
N ARG A 99 -33.36 22.19 4.44
CA ARG A 99 -32.72 21.21 3.54
C ARG A 99 -32.65 19.80 4.14
N LEU A 100 -32.88 19.64 5.45
CA LEU A 100 -32.83 18.33 6.12
C LEU A 100 -33.79 17.31 5.49
N LYS A 101 -34.92 17.78 4.95
CA LYS A 101 -35.91 16.96 4.25
C LYS A 101 -35.39 16.34 2.95
N GLU A 102 -34.30 16.83 2.37
CA GLU A 102 -33.72 16.27 1.14
C GLU A 102 -32.75 15.12 1.45
N ALA A 103 -32.12 15.11 2.61
CA ALA A 103 -31.04 14.19 2.93
C ALA A 103 -31.58 12.84 3.47
N ASP A 104 -31.08 11.74 2.91
CA ASP A 104 -31.27 10.41 3.49
C ASP A 104 -30.19 10.09 4.52
N ILE A 105 -28.99 10.65 4.34
CA ILE A 105 -27.85 10.50 5.25
C ILE A 105 -27.38 11.89 5.69
N ILE A 106 -27.19 12.05 6.99
CA ILE A 106 -26.67 13.25 7.62
C ILE A 106 -25.43 12.87 8.41
N ILE A 107 -24.31 13.53 8.14
CA ILE A 107 -23.06 13.31 8.87
C ILE A 107 -22.58 14.64 9.43
N SER A 108 -22.50 14.75 10.75
CA SER A 108 -22.13 15.98 11.45
C SER A 108 -20.80 15.82 12.18
N SER A 109 -19.96 16.84 12.08
CA SER A 109 -18.72 16.96 12.85
C SER A 109 -18.33 18.44 12.92
N THR A 110 -18.97 19.18 13.81
CA THR A 110 -18.64 20.58 14.07
C THR A 110 -17.96 20.77 15.43
N ALA A 111 -17.54 22.02 15.68
CA ALA A 111 -17.02 22.46 16.98
C ALA A 111 -18.08 23.29 17.75
N SER A 112 -19.36 23.05 17.49
CA SER A 112 -20.45 23.76 18.16
C SER A 112 -20.55 23.34 19.63
N PRO A 113 -20.71 24.29 20.57
CA PRO A 113 -20.95 23.94 21.97
C PRO A 113 -22.39 23.46 22.24
N LEU A 114 -23.31 23.70 21.28
CA LEU A 114 -24.72 23.31 21.37
C LEU A 114 -25.11 22.48 20.15
N PRO A 115 -26.05 21.51 20.30
CA PRO A 115 -26.60 20.77 19.18
C PRO A 115 -27.17 21.69 18.10
N ILE A 116 -26.80 21.42 16.85
CA ILE A 116 -27.28 22.13 15.66
C ILE A 116 -28.57 21.48 15.14
N ILE A 117 -28.66 20.15 15.25
CA ILE A 117 -29.80 19.36 14.77
C ILE A 117 -30.60 18.89 15.97
N GLY A 118 -31.76 19.53 16.18
CA GLY A 118 -32.68 19.17 17.24
C GLY A 118 -33.78 18.19 16.80
N LYS A 119 -34.42 17.53 17.77
CA LYS A 119 -35.53 16.57 17.54
C LYS A 119 -36.64 17.17 16.68
N GLY A 120 -37.07 18.39 16.98
CA GLY A 120 -38.16 19.03 16.25
C GLY A 120 -37.83 19.30 14.77
N MET A 121 -36.56 19.53 14.45
CA MET A 121 -36.08 19.69 13.07
C MET A 121 -36.21 18.36 12.30
N VAL A 122 -35.74 17.27 12.92
CA VAL A 122 -35.82 15.92 12.32
C VAL A 122 -37.26 15.45 12.18
N GLU A 123 -38.13 15.71 13.16
CA GLU A 123 -39.56 15.37 13.08
C GLU A 123 -40.25 16.06 11.89
N ARG A 124 -39.97 17.35 11.65
CA ARG A 124 -40.51 18.08 10.50
C ARG A 124 -39.98 17.51 9.18
N ALA A 125 -38.69 17.21 9.11
CA ALA A 125 -38.07 16.63 7.93
C ALA A 125 -38.67 15.26 7.60
N LEU A 126 -38.80 14.36 8.59
CA LEU A 126 -39.43 13.05 8.42
C LEU A 126 -40.87 13.16 7.93
N LYS A 127 -41.66 14.09 8.49
CA LYS A 127 -43.04 14.33 8.05
C LYS A 127 -43.11 14.78 6.59
N ALA A 128 -42.23 15.68 6.16
CA ALA A 128 -42.14 16.13 4.78
C ALA A 128 -41.71 14.99 3.83
N ARG A 129 -40.86 14.08 4.32
CA ARG A 129 -40.36 12.89 3.63
C ARG A 129 -41.30 11.68 3.68
N ARG A 130 -42.56 11.86 4.10
CA ARG A 130 -43.55 10.76 4.27
C ARG A 130 -43.00 9.61 5.12
N ASN A 131 -42.23 9.93 6.16
CA ASN A 131 -41.58 9.00 7.07
C ASN A 131 -40.55 8.05 6.45
N GLN A 132 -39.96 8.41 5.30
CA GLN A 132 -38.80 7.69 4.78
C GLN A 132 -37.63 7.76 5.79
N PRO A 133 -36.91 6.65 6.02
CA PRO A 133 -35.78 6.59 6.93
C PRO A 133 -34.72 7.67 6.69
N MET A 134 -34.11 8.12 7.79
CA MET A 134 -32.94 9.00 7.79
C MET A 134 -31.85 8.40 8.67
N LEU A 135 -30.63 8.35 8.15
CA LEU A 135 -29.44 7.98 8.91
C LEU A 135 -28.74 9.26 9.37
N LEU A 136 -28.52 9.39 10.68
CA LEU A 136 -27.76 10.49 11.28
C LEU A 136 -26.52 9.92 11.95
N VAL A 137 -25.36 10.46 11.59
CA VAL A 137 -24.06 10.06 12.13
C VAL A 137 -23.41 11.29 12.75
N ASP A 138 -23.42 11.35 14.09
CA ASP A 138 -22.86 12.43 14.87
C ASP A 138 -21.46 12.09 15.37
N ILE A 139 -20.46 12.69 14.73
CA ILE A 139 -19.05 12.50 15.02
C ILE A 139 -18.50 13.62 15.92
N ALA A 140 -19.32 14.61 16.27
CA ALA A 140 -18.90 15.77 17.05
C ALA A 140 -18.80 15.49 18.55
N VAL A 141 -17.85 16.17 19.20
CA VAL A 141 -17.71 16.22 20.65
C VAL A 141 -17.40 17.67 21.06
N PRO A 142 -18.34 18.43 21.66
CA PRO A 142 -19.72 18.06 22.03
C PRO A 142 -20.62 17.69 20.83
N ARG A 143 -21.73 16.98 21.10
CA ARG A 143 -22.65 16.44 20.08
C ARG A 143 -23.35 17.53 19.26
N ASP A 144 -23.43 17.32 17.95
CA ASP A 144 -24.17 18.20 17.03
C ASP A 144 -25.65 17.84 16.97
N VAL A 145 -26.02 16.61 17.35
CA VAL A 145 -27.39 16.11 17.27
C VAL A 145 -27.94 15.85 18.67
N GLU A 146 -29.17 16.32 18.93
CA GLU A 146 -29.85 16.03 20.19
C GLU A 146 -30.06 14.51 20.37
N PRO A 147 -29.74 13.92 21.53
CA PRO A 147 -29.95 12.50 21.80
C PRO A 147 -31.41 12.05 21.62
N GLU A 148 -32.36 12.97 21.84
CA GLU A 148 -33.80 12.74 21.67
C GLU A 148 -34.20 12.39 20.23
N VAL A 149 -33.37 12.72 19.23
CA VAL A 149 -33.57 12.30 17.82
C VAL A 149 -33.61 10.79 17.70
N GLY A 150 -32.78 10.07 18.47
CA GLY A 150 -32.75 8.60 18.46
C GLY A 150 -34.03 7.93 18.98
N LYS A 151 -34.97 8.69 19.54
CA LYS A 151 -36.29 8.20 19.97
C LYS A 151 -37.33 8.20 18.84
N LEU A 152 -37.00 8.74 17.66
CA LEU A 152 -37.88 8.79 16.51
C LEU A 152 -37.79 7.49 15.71
N ALA A 153 -38.93 6.89 15.37
CA ALA A 153 -38.97 5.56 14.75
C ALA A 153 -38.23 5.43 13.41
N ASN A 154 -38.10 6.53 12.65
CA ASN A 154 -37.47 6.55 11.33
C ASN A 154 -36.19 7.39 11.27
N ALA A 155 -35.61 7.75 12.43
CA ALA A 155 -34.32 8.42 12.51
C ALA A 155 -33.31 7.52 13.22
N TYR A 156 -32.34 7.03 12.47
CA TYR A 156 -31.28 6.16 12.98
C TYR A 156 -30.08 7.03 13.38
N LEU A 157 -29.95 7.33 14.66
CA LEU A 157 -28.85 8.15 15.19
C LEU A 157 -27.71 7.26 15.69
N TYR A 158 -26.51 7.48 15.14
CA TYR A 158 -25.27 6.87 15.56
C TYR A 158 -24.28 7.94 16.00
N SER A 159 -23.58 7.68 17.09
CA SER A 159 -22.56 8.57 17.61
C SER A 159 -21.14 8.08 17.33
N VAL A 160 -20.15 8.94 17.59
CA VAL A 160 -18.73 8.56 17.50
C VAL A 160 -18.40 7.31 18.32
N ASP A 161 -19.01 7.14 19.50
CA ASP A 161 -18.81 5.97 20.37
C ASP A 161 -19.37 4.69 19.72
N ASP A 162 -20.54 4.77 19.07
CA ASP A 162 -21.14 3.64 18.35
C ASP A 162 -20.27 3.21 17.17
N LEU A 163 -19.71 4.18 16.44
CA LEU A 163 -18.77 3.92 15.35
C LEU A 163 -17.46 3.31 15.86
N GLN A 164 -16.97 3.74 17.02
CA GLN A 164 -15.77 3.16 17.64
C GLN A 164 -15.97 1.68 17.95
N ASN A 165 -17.15 1.27 18.44
CA ASN A 165 -17.46 -0.14 18.67
C ASN A 165 -17.40 -0.97 17.37
N ILE A 166 -17.93 -0.43 16.26
CA ILE A 166 -17.84 -1.06 14.94
C ILE A 166 -16.38 -1.17 14.47
N ILE A 167 -15.58 -0.11 14.67
CA ILE A 167 -14.15 -0.10 14.32
C ILE A 167 -13.38 -1.13 15.15
N GLN A 168 -13.67 -1.28 16.45
CA GLN A 168 -13.00 -2.26 17.31
C GLN A 168 -13.27 -3.70 16.85
N HIS A 169 -14.52 -4.01 16.47
CA HIS A 169 -14.86 -5.31 15.91
C HIS A 169 -14.09 -5.58 14.60
N ASN A 170 -14.00 -4.57 13.73
CA ASN A 170 -13.24 -4.64 12.48
C ASN A 170 -11.73 -4.76 12.71
N LEU A 171 -11.18 -4.16 13.76
CA LEU A 171 -9.77 -4.27 14.12
C LEU A 171 -9.39 -5.71 14.50
N ALA A 172 -10.27 -6.42 15.20
CA ALA A 172 -10.06 -7.83 15.53
C ALA A 172 -10.01 -8.71 14.26
N GLN A 173 -10.93 -8.48 13.32
CA GLN A 173 -10.92 -9.16 12.02
C GLN A 173 -9.65 -8.82 11.22
N ARG A 174 -9.23 -7.55 11.23
CA ARG A 174 -7.98 -7.12 10.57
C ARG A 174 -6.74 -7.76 11.18
N LYS A 175 -6.68 -7.97 12.50
CA LYS A 175 -5.57 -8.69 13.14
C LYS A 175 -5.46 -10.12 12.62
N ALA A 176 -6.59 -10.80 12.44
CA ALA A 176 -6.59 -12.14 11.83
C ALA A 176 -6.12 -12.11 10.37
N ALA A 177 -6.59 -11.14 9.58
CA ALA A 177 -6.13 -10.94 8.20
C ALA A 177 -4.65 -10.54 8.11
N ALA A 178 -4.10 -9.85 9.11
CA ALA A 178 -2.69 -9.48 9.17
C ALA A 178 -1.78 -10.71 9.28
N VAL A 179 -2.16 -11.72 10.08
CA VAL A 179 -1.41 -12.98 10.18
C VAL A 179 -1.33 -13.70 8.82
N GLN A 180 -2.44 -13.71 8.07
CA GLN A 180 -2.47 -14.27 6.71
C GLN A 180 -1.57 -13.46 5.76
N ALA A 181 -1.64 -12.13 5.84
CA ALA A 181 -0.80 -11.24 5.03
C ALA A 181 0.69 -11.43 5.32
N GLU A 182 1.08 -11.58 6.59
CA GLU A 182 2.46 -11.86 7.01
C GLU A 182 2.96 -13.17 6.40
N THR A 183 2.13 -14.21 6.39
CA THR A 183 2.47 -15.50 5.78
C THR A 183 2.76 -15.35 4.28
N ILE A 184 1.94 -14.58 3.55
CA ILE A 184 2.15 -14.30 2.12
C ILE A 184 3.47 -13.54 1.91
N VAL A 185 3.71 -12.50 2.73
CA VAL A 185 4.92 -11.67 2.62
C VAL A 185 6.18 -12.50 2.88
N GLU A 186 6.17 -13.36 3.90
CA GLU A 186 7.32 -14.17 4.28
C GLU A 186 7.66 -15.20 3.21
N GLN A 187 6.66 -15.88 2.65
CA GLN A 187 6.86 -16.80 1.52
C GLN A 187 7.48 -16.08 0.32
N GLU A 188 6.88 -14.95 -0.10
CA GLU A 188 7.31 -14.20 -1.28
C GLU A 188 8.70 -13.56 -1.11
N ALA A 189 9.03 -13.15 0.11
CA ALA A 189 10.37 -12.66 0.45
C ALA A 189 11.41 -13.77 0.37
N SER A 190 11.10 -14.97 0.88
CA SER A 190 11.97 -16.14 0.80
C SER A 190 12.24 -16.54 -0.65
N GLU A 191 11.19 -16.62 -1.47
CA GLU A 191 11.30 -16.90 -2.92
C GLU A 191 12.13 -15.84 -3.65
N PHE A 192 11.91 -14.56 -3.36
CA PHE A 192 12.69 -13.47 -3.96
C PHE A 192 14.17 -13.54 -3.58
N MET A 193 14.48 -13.85 -2.32
CA MET A 193 15.86 -14.00 -1.86
C MET A 193 16.54 -15.22 -2.48
N ALA A 194 15.83 -16.33 -2.66
CA ALA A 194 16.33 -17.49 -3.39
C ALA A 194 16.66 -17.15 -4.84
N TRP A 195 15.75 -16.44 -5.52
CA TRP A 195 15.97 -15.95 -6.88
C TRP A 195 17.19 -14.99 -6.97
N LEU A 196 17.34 -14.07 -6.02
CA LEU A 196 18.46 -13.14 -5.99
C LEU A 196 19.81 -13.85 -5.82
N ARG A 197 19.88 -14.88 -4.97
CA ARG A 197 21.10 -15.72 -4.81
C ARG A 197 21.44 -16.49 -6.08
N ALA A 198 20.44 -16.97 -6.82
CA ALA A 198 20.68 -17.65 -8.10
C ALA A 198 21.25 -16.68 -9.15
N GLN A 199 20.77 -15.44 -9.16
CA GLN A 199 21.23 -14.41 -10.09
C GLN A 199 22.70 -14.01 -9.84
N SER A 200 23.10 -13.84 -8.56
CA SER A 200 24.47 -13.43 -8.23
C SER A 200 25.52 -14.47 -8.63
N ALA A 201 25.19 -15.76 -8.57
CA ALA A 201 26.07 -16.83 -9.05
C ALA A 201 26.36 -16.70 -10.56
N SER A 202 25.34 -16.34 -11.36
CA SER A 202 25.50 -16.15 -12.81
C SER A 202 26.42 -14.97 -13.16
N GLU A 203 26.38 -13.89 -12.37
CA GLU A 203 27.23 -12.71 -12.59
C GLU A 203 28.70 -13.02 -12.27
N ILE A 204 28.95 -13.69 -11.15
CA ILE A 204 30.31 -14.11 -10.76
C ILE A 204 30.94 -15.02 -11.82
N ILE A 205 30.16 -15.98 -12.37
CA ILE A 205 30.64 -16.87 -13.44
C ILE A 205 30.96 -16.08 -14.72
N ARG A 206 30.10 -15.12 -15.10
CA ARG A 206 30.32 -14.27 -16.27
C ARG A 206 31.59 -13.45 -16.12
N ASP A 207 31.81 -12.84 -14.96
CA ASP A 207 32.96 -11.99 -14.69
C ASP A 207 34.28 -12.80 -14.70
N TYR A 208 34.26 -14.01 -14.11
CA TYR A 208 35.41 -14.93 -14.18
C TYR A 208 35.76 -15.33 -15.62
N ARG A 209 34.76 -15.67 -16.44
CA ARG A 209 34.97 -16.00 -17.86
C ARG A 209 35.48 -14.81 -18.67
N ALA A 210 34.94 -13.62 -18.43
CA ALA A 210 35.39 -12.39 -19.10
C ALA A 210 36.86 -12.06 -18.77
N GLN A 211 37.28 -12.28 -17.52
CA GLN A 211 38.67 -12.10 -17.12
C GLN A 211 39.62 -13.07 -17.83
N ALA A 212 39.23 -14.34 -17.96
CA ALA A 212 40.01 -15.35 -18.69
C ALA A 212 40.13 -15.00 -20.17
N GLU A 213 39.03 -14.56 -20.80
CA GLU A 213 39.00 -14.18 -22.21
C GLU A 213 39.86 -12.94 -22.49
N SER A 214 39.77 -11.91 -21.63
CA SER A 214 40.61 -10.72 -21.75
C SER A 214 42.10 -11.05 -21.66
N ALA A 215 42.49 -11.97 -20.76
CA ALA A 215 43.87 -12.44 -20.67
C ALA A 215 44.31 -13.19 -21.94
N ARG A 216 43.43 -13.98 -22.55
CA ARG A 216 43.69 -14.67 -23.82
C ARG A 216 43.90 -13.66 -24.95
N GLU A 217 43.00 -12.69 -25.09
CA GLU A 217 43.09 -11.65 -26.14
C GLU A 217 44.37 -10.83 -26.02
N GLU A 218 44.71 -10.36 -24.82
CA GLU A 218 45.92 -9.57 -24.55
C GLU A 218 47.19 -10.34 -24.96
N LEU A 219 47.31 -11.59 -24.53
CA LEU A 219 48.50 -12.40 -24.80
C LEU A 219 48.56 -12.83 -26.27
N THR A 220 47.41 -13.11 -26.89
CA THR A 220 47.34 -13.48 -28.31
C THR A 220 47.76 -12.30 -29.19
N ALA A 221 47.29 -11.08 -28.90
CA ALA A 221 47.69 -9.88 -29.63
C ALA A 221 49.21 -9.64 -29.55
N LYS A 222 49.81 -9.84 -28.36
CA LYS A 222 51.27 -9.76 -28.17
C LYS A 222 52.02 -10.82 -28.97
N ALA A 223 51.51 -12.06 -29.01
CA ALA A 223 52.11 -13.14 -29.78
C ALA A 223 52.04 -12.87 -31.30
N LEU A 224 50.90 -12.40 -31.80
CA LEU A 224 50.73 -12.03 -33.21
C LEU A 224 51.69 -10.90 -33.61
N ALA A 225 51.82 -9.85 -32.80
CA ALA A 225 52.75 -8.76 -33.07
C ALA A 225 54.23 -9.24 -33.11
N ALA A 226 54.60 -10.19 -32.25
CA ALA A 226 55.94 -10.76 -32.25
C ALA A 226 56.21 -11.64 -33.49
N LEU A 227 55.19 -12.34 -34.01
CA LEU A 227 55.28 -13.10 -35.25
C LEU A 227 55.45 -12.17 -36.46
N GLU A 228 54.70 -11.07 -36.52
CA GLU A 228 54.83 -10.06 -37.58
C GLU A 228 56.22 -9.41 -37.62
N GLN A 229 56.87 -9.30 -36.46
CA GLN A 229 58.25 -8.81 -36.33
C GLN A 229 59.32 -9.86 -36.69
N GLY A 230 58.92 -11.05 -37.14
CA GLY A 230 59.83 -12.11 -37.59
C GLY A 230 60.44 -12.97 -36.48
N GLY A 231 59.85 -12.99 -35.29
CA GLY A 231 60.28 -13.87 -34.20
C GLY A 231 60.02 -15.35 -34.50
N ASP A 232 60.75 -16.24 -33.82
CA ASP A 232 60.58 -17.70 -33.98
C ASP A 232 59.15 -18.15 -33.59
N PRO A 233 58.36 -18.70 -34.53
CA PRO A 233 56.98 -19.09 -34.26
C PRO A 233 56.85 -20.14 -33.15
N GLN A 234 57.80 -21.06 -33.05
CA GLN A 234 57.73 -22.14 -32.07
C GLN A 234 57.97 -21.61 -30.65
N ALA A 235 58.98 -20.76 -30.46
CA ALA A 235 59.25 -20.11 -29.19
C ALA A 235 58.10 -19.19 -28.75
N ILE A 236 57.53 -18.40 -29.66
CA ILE A 236 56.41 -17.49 -29.36
C ILE A 236 55.16 -18.26 -28.91
N MET A 237 54.82 -19.36 -29.59
CA MET A 237 53.66 -20.17 -29.23
C MET A 237 53.83 -20.84 -27.86
N GLN A 238 55.04 -21.36 -27.56
CA GLN A 238 55.35 -21.92 -26.25
C GLN A 238 55.26 -20.87 -25.13
N ASP A 239 55.75 -19.66 -25.39
CA ASP A 239 55.68 -18.56 -24.42
C ASP A 239 54.24 -18.08 -24.17
N LEU A 240 53.42 -17.97 -25.23
CA LEU A 240 51.98 -17.70 -25.12
C LEU A 240 51.28 -18.75 -24.26
N ALA A 241 51.45 -20.03 -24.58
CA ALA A 241 50.82 -21.13 -23.86
C ALA A 241 51.20 -21.12 -22.37
N ARG A 242 52.50 -20.94 -22.08
CA ARG A 242 53.01 -20.85 -20.69
C ARG A 242 52.44 -19.65 -19.94
N LYS A 243 52.46 -18.46 -20.54
CA LYS A 243 51.95 -17.23 -19.91
C LYS A 243 50.45 -17.29 -19.67
N LEU A 244 49.68 -17.79 -20.63
CA LEU A 244 48.24 -17.95 -20.49
C LEU A 244 47.91 -18.95 -19.38
N THR A 245 48.56 -20.11 -19.39
CA THR A 245 48.38 -21.14 -18.35
C THR A 245 48.64 -20.58 -16.96
N ASN A 246 49.81 -19.93 -16.76
CA ASN A 246 50.17 -19.33 -15.49
C ASN A 246 49.17 -18.26 -15.04
N ARG A 247 48.66 -17.43 -15.95
CA ARG A 247 47.70 -16.36 -15.63
C ARG A 247 46.33 -16.91 -15.23
N LEU A 248 45.89 -18.01 -15.86
CA LEU A 248 44.61 -18.67 -15.52
C LEU A 248 44.67 -19.43 -14.18
N ILE A 249 45.79 -20.10 -13.89
CA ILE A 249 45.91 -20.92 -12.66
C ILE A 249 46.37 -20.12 -11.43
N HIS A 250 46.88 -18.89 -11.58
CA HIS A 250 47.43 -18.12 -10.47
C HIS A 250 46.41 -17.88 -9.35
N THR A 251 45.21 -17.39 -9.68
CA THR A 251 44.19 -17.06 -8.66
C THR A 251 43.69 -18.31 -7.92
N PRO A 252 43.27 -19.40 -8.60
CA PRO A 252 42.90 -20.64 -7.92
C PRO A 252 44.01 -21.24 -7.06
N THR A 253 45.26 -21.22 -7.54
CA THR A 253 46.42 -21.73 -6.79
C THR A 253 46.65 -20.93 -5.50
N LYS A 254 46.53 -19.61 -5.57
CA LYS A 254 46.64 -18.73 -4.39
C LYS A 254 45.51 -18.99 -3.39
N SER A 255 44.29 -19.21 -3.86
CA SER A 255 43.15 -19.54 -3.00
C SER A 255 43.32 -20.88 -2.28
N LEU A 256 43.81 -21.92 -2.96
CA LEU A 256 44.16 -23.21 -2.36
C LEU A 256 45.25 -23.08 -1.29
N GLN A 257 46.33 -22.35 -1.61
CA GLN A 257 47.43 -22.12 -0.65
C GLN A 257 46.97 -21.36 0.60
N GLN A 258 46.05 -20.40 0.43
CA GLN A 258 45.51 -19.64 1.55
C GLN A 258 44.62 -20.53 2.44
N ALA A 259 43.69 -21.30 1.86
CA ALA A 259 42.83 -22.22 2.62
C ALA A 259 43.66 -23.25 3.42
N ALA A 260 44.71 -23.80 2.81
CA ALA A 260 45.63 -24.73 3.47
C ALA A 260 46.42 -24.09 4.62
N ARG A 261 46.79 -22.80 4.51
CA ARG A 261 47.48 -22.06 5.58
C ARG A 261 46.56 -21.73 6.75
N ASP A 262 45.30 -21.45 6.45
CA ASP A 262 44.29 -21.06 7.43
C ASP A 262 43.70 -22.28 8.18
N GLY A 263 43.99 -23.51 7.74
CA GLY A 263 43.44 -24.74 8.33
C GLY A 263 41.95 -24.95 8.03
N ASP A 264 41.44 -24.33 6.96
CA ASP A 264 40.03 -24.38 6.56
C ASP A 264 39.79 -25.57 5.63
N ASP A 265 39.61 -26.76 6.23
CA ASP A 265 39.45 -28.03 5.52
C ASP A 265 38.19 -28.06 4.63
N GLU A 266 37.11 -27.38 5.04
CA GLU A 266 35.87 -27.29 4.28
C GLU A 266 36.08 -26.49 2.99
N ARG A 267 36.70 -25.31 3.10
CA ARG A 267 37.03 -24.49 1.93
C ARG A 267 38.03 -25.17 1.01
N LEU A 268 39.00 -25.89 1.57
CA LEU A 268 39.97 -26.65 0.78
C LEU A 268 39.29 -27.74 -0.04
N HIS A 269 38.36 -28.49 0.58
CA HIS A 269 37.58 -29.54 -0.09
C HIS A 269 36.71 -28.97 -1.23
N ILE A 270 36.02 -27.85 -1.00
CA ILE A 270 35.21 -27.18 -2.03
C ILE A 270 36.08 -26.73 -3.21
N LEU A 271 37.22 -26.10 -2.94
CA LEU A 271 38.14 -25.63 -3.99
C LEU A 271 38.72 -26.79 -4.79
N ARG A 272 39.10 -27.89 -4.13
CA ARG A 272 39.64 -29.09 -4.77
C ARG A 272 38.64 -29.71 -5.75
N ASN A 273 37.39 -29.87 -5.31
CA ASN A 273 36.30 -30.37 -6.14
C ASN A 273 36.00 -29.42 -7.32
N SER A 274 36.03 -28.11 -7.09
CA SER A 274 35.78 -27.11 -8.16
C SER A 274 36.82 -27.13 -9.28
N LEU A 275 38.02 -27.63 -9.01
CA LEU A 275 39.11 -27.79 -9.97
C LEU A 275 39.15 -29.19 -10.61
N GLY A 276 38.20 -30.08 -10.27
CA GLY A 276 38.17 -31.45 -10.76
C GLY A 276 39.29 -32.33 -10.21
N LEU A 277 39.86 -31.96 -9.05
CA LEU A 277 40.86 -32.75 -8.34
C LEU A 277 40.12 -33.59 -7.29
N GLU A 278 40.09 -34.92 -7.46
CA GLU A 278 39.61 -35.86 -6.43
C GLU A 278 40.68 -36.18 -5.38
#